data_AF-X0U0E6-F1
#
_entry.id   AF-X0U0E6-F1
#
_cell.length_a   1.000
_cell.length_b   1.000
_cell.length_c   1.000
_cell.angle_alpha   90.00
_cell.angle_beta   90.00
_cell.angle_gamma   90.00
#
_symmetry.space_group_name_H-M   'P 1'
#
loop_
_entity.id
_entity.type
_entity.pdbx_description
1 polymer ?
#
loop_
_entity_poly.entity_id
_entity_poly.type
_entity_poly.pdbx_seq_one_letter_code
_entity_poly.pdbx_strand_id
1 'polypeptide(L)'
;TNPQSALRNSTYISGILFLIGAAFLTRVLLGNLNAFWAIVSGTVCGVLIGLESEYFTSGPPVRTIAHSSESGAGPTIITGLAVGFKSAAPPVITIAIAIALAYRFADLYGIAIAAVGMLGTIGIVMSTDSYGPIADNAGGMAEMSGAGPKIRKIIDRLDALGNTTAAVGKGFAIGSAALTALALFSAYQQTAAATIGRIGRGVDMSLSLTQPPVVIGLLLGAMMPFVIAALTMEAVGRAAGRMVEEIRRQFREITGLLEGKADPETDKCIDIVKGR
;
A
#
# COMPACT_ATOMS: atom_id res chain seq x y z
N THR A 1 -1.90 -26.95 6.16
CA THR A 1 -1.94 -25.73 7.01
C THR A 1 -2.49 -24.56 6.20
N ASN A 2 -3.17 -23.59 6.82
CA ASN A 2 -3.68 -22.41 6.12
C ASN A 2 -2.59 -21.32 6.11
N PRO A 3 -1.96 -21.02 4.96
CA PRO A 3 -0.86 -20.05 4.87
C PRO A 3 -1.28 -18.64 5.34
N GLN A 4 -2.53 -18.26 5.08
CA GLN A 4 -3.10 -16.98 5.49
C GLN A 4 -3.07 -16.78 7.00
N SER A 5 -3.43 -17.82 7.75
CA SER A 5 -3.42 -17.77 9.20
C SER A 5 -1.99 -17.65 9.74
N ALA A 6 -1.00 -18.27 9.09
CA ALA A 6 0.39 -18.17 9.50
C ALA A 6 0.95 -16.75 9.31
N LEU A 7 0.66 -16.11 8.16
CA LEU A 7 1.09 -14.73 7.89
C LEU A 7 0.42 -13.74 8.85
N ARG A 8 -0.89 -13.88 9.05
CA ARG A 8 -1.65 -13.01 9.96
C ARG A 8 -1.18 -13.15 11.41
N ASN A 9 -0.98 -14.38 11.89
CA ASN A 9 -0.50 -14.63 13.24
C ASN A 9 0.91 -14.07 13.47
N SER A 10 1.77 -14.10 12.45
CA SER A 10 3.12 -13.51 12.54
C SER A 10 3.05 -12.00 12.82
N THR A 11 2.15 -11.29 12.14
CA THR A 11 1.91 -9.85 12.38
C THR A 11 1.41 -9.59 13.79
N TYR A 12 0.46 -10.40 14.29
CA TYR A 12 -0.07 -10.23 15.65
C TYR A 12 0.95 -10.53 16.74
N ILE A 13 1.68 -11.63 16.62
CA ILE A 13 2.72 -12.01 17.58
C ILE A 13 3.81 -10.93 17.62
N SER A 14 4.28 -10.48 16.45
CA SER A 14 5.26 -9.40 16.37
C SER A 14 4.74 -8.10 16.98
N GLY A 15 3.48 -7.75 16.75
CA GLY A 15 2.85 -6.57 17.34
C GLY A 15 2.79 -6.65 18.87
N ILE A 16 2.39 -7.79 19.43
CA ILE A 16 2.33 -7.99 20.88
C ILE A 16 3.74 -7.88 21.50
N LEU A 17 4.72 -8.56 20.92
CA LEU A 17 6.12 -8.50 21.40
C LEU A 17 6.67 -7.07 21.33
N PHE A 18 6.39 -6.36 20.23
CA PHE A 18 6.76 -4.96 20.07
C PHE A 18 6.13 -4.07 21.15
N LEU A 19 4.83 -4.23 21.43
CA LEU A 19 4.14 -3.45 22.45
C LEU A 19 4.66 -3.73 23.86
N ILE A 20 5.01 -4.98 24.19
CA ILE A 20 5.63 -5.32 25.49
C ILE A 20 6.97 -4.59 25.64
N GLY A 21 7.82 -4.65 24.61
CA GLY A 21 9.10 -3.94 24.60
C GLY A 21 8.93 -2.42 24.69
N ALA A 22 7.97 -1.87 23.94
CA ALA A 22 7.65 -0.45 23.95
C ALA A 22 7.14 0.02 25.32
N ALA A 23 6.29 -0.75 26.00
CA ALA A 23 5.82 -0.43 27.34
C ALA A 23 6.97 -0.33 28.35
N PHE A 24 7.90 -1.29 28.31
CA PHE A 24 9.07 -1.28 29.19
C PHE A 24 9.99 -0.08 28.88
N LEU A 25 10.36 0.12 27.61
CA LEU A 25 11.30 1.16 27.21
C LEU A 25 10.75 2.58 27.45
N THR A 26 9.48 2.82 27.15
CA THR A 26 8.84 4.12 27.41
C THR A 26 8.81 4.43 28.90
N ARG A 27 8.49 3.43 29.75
CA ARG A 27 8.50 3.62 31.21
C ARG A 27 9.89 3.94 31.74
N VAL A 28 10.93 3.25 31.25
CA VAL A 28 12.32 3.44 31.71
C VAL A 28 12.91 4.76 31.20
N LEU A 29 12.70 5.11 29.93
CA LEU A 29 13.34 6.27 29.29
C LEU A 29 12.59 7.59 29.52
N LEU A 30 11.26 7.56 29.51
CA LEU A 30 10.42 8.78 29.58
C LEU A 30 9.73 8.96 30.94
N GLY A 31 9.81 7.96 31.83
CA GLY A 31 9.17 7.99 33.14
C GLY A 31 7.63 7.93 33.14
N ASN A 32 6.99 7.99 31.97
CA ASN A 32 5.54 7.95 31.79
C ASN A 32 5.13 7.01 30.63
N LEU A 33 3.84 6.69 30.54
CA LEU A 33 3.28 5.81 29.51
C LEU A 33 2.48 6.56 28.43
N ASN A 34 2.61 7.89 28.37
CA ASN A 34 1.86 8.68 27.41
C ASN A 34 2.29 8.36 25.97
N ALA A 35 3.61 8.30 25.73
CA ALA A 35 4.16 7.89 24.44
C ALA A 35 3.80 6.43 24.10
N PHE A 36 3.70 5.55 25.11
CA PHE A 36 3.27 4.16 24.90
C PHE A 36 1.86 4.07 24.33
N TRP A 37 0.91 4.83 24.85
CA TRP A 37 -0.46 4.83 24.32
C TRP A 37 -0.55 5.38 22.89
N ALA A 38 0.32 6.32 22.52
CA ALA A 38 0.47 6.76 21.14
C ALA A 38 1.08 5.67 20.23
N ILE A 39 2.06 4.89 20.72
CA ILE A 39 2.57 3.71 20.00
C ILE A 39 1.44 2.71 19.77
N VAL A 40 0.66 2.40 20.82
CA VAL A 40 -0.47 1.47 20.74
C VAL A 40 -1.49 1.94 19.69
N SER A 41 -1.85 3.22 19.67
CA SER A 41 -2.82 3.73 18.67
C SER A 41 -2.29 3.56 17.24
N GLY A 42 -1.00 3.82 17.01
CA GLY A 42 -0.33 3.59 15.74
C GLY A 42 -0.29 2.11 15.32
N THR A 43 0.12 1.22 16.23
CA THR A 43 0.17 -0.22 15.97
C THR A 43 -1.22 -0.80 15.68
N VAL A 44 -2.23 -0.43 16.46
CA VAL A 44 -3.63 -0.86 16.24
C VAL A 44 -4.15 -0.32 14.91
N CYS A 45 -3.85 0.93 14.56
CA CYS A 45 -4.18 1.51 13.27
C CYS A 45 -3.60 0.68 12.11
N GLY A 46 -2.33 0.27 12.20
CA GLY A 46 -1.69 -0.58 11.18
C GLY A 46 -2.37 -1.95 11.04
N VAL A 47 -2.73 -2.57 12.16
CA VAL A 47 -3.47 -3.85 12.16
C VAL A 47 -4.85 -3.70 11.52
N LEU A 48 -5.60 -2.64 11.86
CA LEU A 48 -6.92 -2.38 11.31
C LEU A 48 -6.87 -2.12 9.81
N ILE A 49 -5.94 -1.29 9.34
CA ILE A 49 -5.76 -1.04 7.90
C ILE A 49 -5.45 -2.35 7.16
N GLY A 50 -4.64 -3.23 7.75
CA GLY A 50 -4.39 -4.56 7.18
C GLY A 50 -5.65 -5.41 7.08
N LEU A 51 -6.47 -5.46 8.13
CA LEU A 51 -7.73 -6.20 8.14
C LEU A 51 -8.76 -5.63 7.16
N GLU A 52 -8.86 -4.31 7.08
CA GLU A 52 -9.71 -3.61 6.12
C GLU A 52 -9.26 -3.91 4.69
N SER A 53 -7.96 -3.84 4.41
CA SER A 53 -7.40 -4.19 3.10
C SER A 53 -7.71 -5.65 2.75
N GLU A 54 -7.49 -6.59 3.68
CA GLU A 54 -7.82 -8.00 3.51
C GLU A 54 -9.31 -8.21 3.22
N TYR A 55 -10.20 -7.49 3.89
CA TYR A 55 -11.64 -7.58 3.65
C TYR A 55 -12.01 -7.16 2.22
N PHE A 56 -11.43 -6.08 1.70
CA PHE A 56 -11.73 -5.59 0.35
C PHE A 56 -11.03 -6.37 -0.77
N THR A 57 -9.96 -7.11 -0.47
CA THR A 57 -9.20 -7.88 -1.50
C THR A 57 -9.29 -9.39 -1.38
N SER A 58 -9.86 -9.93 -0.31
CA SER A 58 -10.10 -11.36 -0.09
C SER A 58 -11.49 -11.69 0.44
N GLY A 59 -12.27 -10.69 0.86
CA GLY A 59 -13.58 -10.87 1.45
C GLY A 59 -14.74 -10.83 0.46
N PRO A 60 -15.98 -10.63 0.97
CA PRO A 60 -17.20 -10.55 0.16
C PRO A 60 -17.17 -9.57 -1.02
N PRO A 61 -16.55 -8.36 -0.94
CA PRO A 61 -16.53 -7.41 -2.04
C PRO A 61 -15.93 -7.96 -3.34
N VAL A 62 -14.92 -8.81 -3.26
CA VAL A 62 -14.29 -9.43 -4.44
C VAL A 62 -15.26 -10.38 -5.15
N ARG A 63 -16.07 -11.13 -4.38
CA ARG A 63 -17.09 -12.01 -4.96
C ARG A 63 -18.18 -11.22 -5.69
N THR A 64 -18.52 -10.02 -5.21
CA THR A 64 -19.44 -9.13 -5.91
C THR A 64 -18.88 -8.67 -7.25
N ILE A 65 -17.58 -8.35 -7.33
CA ILE A 65 -16.93 -8.00 -8.60
C ILE A 65 -16.91 -9.22 -9.53
N ALA A 66 -16.56 -10.40 -9.04
CA ALA A 66 -16.54 -11.62 -9.84
C ALA A 66 -17.93 -11.96 -10.41
N HIS A 67 -18.99 -11.81 -9.60
CA HIS A 67 -20.37 -12.01 -10.06
C HIS A 67 -20.78 -10.96 -11.11
N SER A 68 -20.33 -9.71 -11.01
CA SER A 68 -20.66 -8.71 -12.03
C SER A 68 -19.97 -8.98 -13.38
N SER A 69 -18.92 -9.80 -13.41
CA SER A 69 -18.28 -10.27 -14.64
C SER A 69 -19.16 -11.18 -15.50
N GLU A 70 -20.19 -11.82 -14.94
CA GLU A 70 -21.18 -12.56 -15.72
C GLU A 70 -21.97 -11.65 -16.68
N SER A 71 -22.07 -10.35 -16.37
CA SER A 71 -22.72 -9.34 -17.22
C SER A 71 -21.75 -8.66 -18.20
N GLY A 72 -20.47 -9.03 -18.21
CA GLY A 72 -19.45 -8.52 -19.12
C GLY A 72 -18.42 -7.56 -18.51
N ALA A 73 -17.48 -7.10 -19.34
CA ALA A 73 -16.34 -6.30 -18.91
C ALA A 73 -16.72 -4.91 -18.37
N GLY A 74 -17.70 -4.23 -18.98
CA GLY A 74 -18.17 -2.92 -18.55
C GLY A 74 -18.69 -2.91 -17.10
N PRO A 75 -19.68 -3.76 -16.77
CA PRO A 75 -20.15 -3.94 -15.39
C PRO A 75 -19.03 -4.32 -14.41
N THR A 76 -18.10 -5.19 -14.81
CA THR A 76 -16.94 -5.58 -13.99
C THR A 76 -16.12 -4.36 -13.56
N ILE A 77 -15.76 -3.49 -14.53
CA ILE A 77 -14.97 -2.29 -14.29
C ILE A 77 -15.73 -1.32 -13.37
N ILE A 78 -17.02 -1.09 -13.64
CA ILE A 78 -17.86 -0.19 -12.83
C ILE A 78 -17.95 -0.69 -11.38
N THR A 79 -18.23 -1.98 -11.18
CA THR A 79 -18.29 -2.57 -9.83
C THR A 79 -16.94 -2.50 -9.14
N GLY A 80 -15.85 -2.82 -9.85
CA GLY A 80 -14.49 -2.76 -9.31
C GLY A 80 -14.10 -1.36 -8.85
N LEU A 81 -14.36 -0.33 -9.65
CA LEU A 81 -14.14 1.07 -9.28
C LEU A 81 -14.97 1.48 -8.06
N ALA A 82 -16.24 1.10 -8.03
CA ALA A 82 -17.12 1.41 -6.90
C ALA A 82 -16.66 0.75 -5.60
N VAL A 83 -16.20 -0.51 -5.64
CA VAL A 83 -15.62 -1.20 -4.48
C VAL A 83 -14.31 -0.51 -4.06
N GLY A 84 -13.46 -0.13 -5.01
CA GLY A 84 -12.23 0.63 -4.75
C GLY A 84 -12.50 1.94 -4.01
N PHE A 85 -13.44 2.75 -4.47
CA PHE A 85 -13.80 4.00 -3.77
C PHE A 85 -14.37 3.75 -2.38
N LYS A 86 -15.18 2.70 -2.18
CA LYS A 86 -15.68 2.32 -0.85
C LYS A 86 -14.56 1.85 0.09
N SER A 87 -13.54 1.18 -0.45
CA SER A 87 -12.42 0.63 0.35
C SER A 87 -11.57 1.71 1.02
N ALA A 88 -11.57 2.94 0.50
CA ALA A 88 -10.82 4.05 1.08
C ALA A 88 -11.43 4.60 2.38
N ALA A 89 -12.74 4.44 2.59
CA ALA A 89 -13.42 5.07 3.73
C ALA A 89 -12.98 4.51 5.09
N PRO A 90 -12.94 3.18 5.33
CA PRO A 90 -12.53 2.64 6.62
C PRO A 90 -11.09 3.02 7.01
N PRO A 91 -10.06 2.89 6.14
CA PRO A 91 -8.69 3.29 6.47
C PRO A 91 -8.57 4.76 6.86
N VAL A 92 -9.28 5.66 6.16
CA VAL A 92 -9.27 7.10 6.48
C VAL A 92 -9.87 7.37 7.86
N ILE A 93 -10.98 6.71 8.21
CA ILE A 93 -11.59 6.81 9.55
C ILE A 93 -10.63 6.27 10.62
N THR A 94 -10.03 5.11 10.37
CA THR A 94 -9.06 4.46 11.26
C THR A 94 -7.84 5.35 11.51
N ILE A 95 -7.30 6.00 10.48
CA ILE A 95 -6.21 6.99 10.60
C ILE A 95 -6.66 8.21 11.41
N ALA A 96 -7.84 8.76 11.16
CA ALA A 96 -8.36 9.91 11.88
C ALA A 96 -8.51 9.64 13.39
N ILE A 97 -9.03 8.46 13.75
CA ILE A 97 -9.14 8.02 15.15
C ILE A 97 -7.74 7.85 15.76
N ALA A 98 -6.80 7.24 15.04
CA ALA A 98 -5.44 7.05 15.52
C ALA A 98 -4.73 8.39 15.79
N ILE A 99 -4.91 9.39 14.91
CA ILE A 99 -4.40 10.75 15.08
C ILE A 99 -5.00 11.39 16.34
N ALA A 100 -6.32 11.33 16.50
CA ALA A 100 -7.00 11.94 17.65
C ALA A 100 -6.54 11.31 18.98
N LEU A 101 -6.40 9.98 19.03
CA LEU A 101 -5.90 9.28 20.22
C LEU A 101 -4.43 9.61 20.48
N ALA A 102 -3.58 9.55 19.47
CA ALA A 102 -2.15 9.83 19.61
C ALA A 102 -1.90 11.26 20.10
N TYR A 103 -2.63 12.23 19.54
CA TYR A 103 -2.56 13.63 19.95
C TYR A 103 -3.00 13.82 21.40
N ARG A 104 -4.05 13.13 21.84
CA ARG A 104 -4.51 13.22 23.23
C ARG A 104 -3.48 12.76 24.26
N PHE A 105 -2.61 11.82 23.91
CA PHE A 105 -1.62 11.29 24.85
C PHE A 105 -0.32 12.11 24.89
N ALA A 106 0.16 12.60 23.75
CA ALA A 106 1.45 13.31 23.69
C ALA A 106 1.52 14.40 22.60
N ASP A 107 0.40 15.06 22.30
CA ASP A 107 0.28 16.13 21.30
C ASP A 107 0.89 15.73 19.94
N LEU A 108 1.54 16.67 19.26
CA LEU A 108 2.18 16.44 17.95
C LEU A 108 3.28 15.37 18.02
N TYR A 109 3.97 15.26 19.15
CA TYR A 109 4.95 14.19 19.38
C TYR A 109 4.28 12.81 19.41
N GLY A 110 3.09 12.71 20.02
CA GLY A 110 2.28 11.50 20.02
C GLY A 110 1.95 11.02 18.60
N ILE A 111 1.56 11.94 17.70
CA ILE A 111 1.28 11.60 16.30
C ILE A 111 2.54 11.03 15.60
N ALA A 112 3.70 11.66 15.81
CA ALA A 112 4.97 11.18 15.26
C ALA A 112 5.33 9.79 15.79
N ILE A 113 5.16 9.57 17.09
CA ILE A 113 5.42 8.28 17.74
C ILE A 113 4.40 7.22 17.34
N ALA A 114 3.15 7.58 17.06
CA ALA A 114 2.16 6.67 16.48
C ALA A 114 2.56 6.21 15.08
N ALA A 115 3.14 7.09 14.25
CA ALA A 115 3.70 6.68 12.95
C ALA A 115 4.81 5.64 13.12
N VAL A 116 5.73 5.86 14.08
CA VAL A 116 6.78 4.88 14.43
C VAL A 116 6.17 3.58 14.97
N GLY A 117 5.13 3.66 15.81
CA GLY A 117 4.43 2.52 16.36
C GLY A 117 3.72 1.68 15.31
N MET A 118 3.16 2.32 14.28
CA MET A 118 2.65 1.62 13.10
C MET A 118 3.80 0.86 12.42
N LEU A 119 4.91 1.53 12.11
CA LEU A 119 6.08 0.95 11.44
C LEU A 119 6.92 -0.01 12.30
N GLY A 120 6.65 -0.16 13.59
CA GLY A 120 7.45 -0.99 14.50
C GLY A 120 7.53 -2.47 14.10
N THR A 121 6.55 -2.95 13.33
CA THR A 121 6.49 -4.32 12.79
C THR A 121 6.79 -4.39 11.28
N ILE A 122 7.37 -3.34 10.69
CA ILE A 122 7.60 -3.25 9.24
C ILE A 122 8.39 -4.44 8.68
N GLY A 123 9.33 -5.01 9.44
CA GLY A 123 10.09 -6.18 9.00
C GLY A 123 9.21 -7.40 8.70
N ILE A 124 8.18 -7.65 9.52
CA ILE A 124 7.22 -8.72 9.27
C ILE A 124 6.28 -8.35 8.13
N VAL A 125 5.76 -7.12 8.10
CA VAL A 125 4.87 -6.66 7.02
C VAL A 125 5.55 -6.78 5.66
N MET A 126 6.78 -6.29 5.52
CA MET A 126 7.60 -6.41 4.30
C MET A 126 7.89 -7.87 3.94
N SER A 127 8.13 -8.73 4.92
CA SER A 127 8.32 -10.17 4.68
C SER A 127 7.05 -10.82 4.12
N THR A 128 5.87 -10.44 4.63
CA THR A 128 4.58 -10.93 4.12
C THR A 128 4.21 -10.34 2.76
N ASP A 129 4.62 -9.11 2.45
CA ASP A 129 4.42 -8.48 1.14
C ASP A 129 5.29 -9.17 0.08
N SER A 130 6.57 -9.41 0.40
CA SER A 130 7.54 -10.08 -0.47
C SER A 130 7.16 -11.52 -0.82
N TYR A 131 6.30 -12.15 -0.01
CA TYR A 131 5.79 -13.49 -0.29
C TYR A 131 5.01 -13.56 -1.61
N GLY A 132 4.25 -12.50 -1.96
CA GLY A 132 3.41 -12.49 -3.15
C GLY A 132 4.19 -12.66 -4.45
N PRO A 133 5.17 -11.79 -4.77
CA PRO A 133 6.00 -11.91 -5.96
C PRO A 133 6.77 -13.24 -6.05
N ILE A 134 7.12 -13.86 -4.92
CA ILE A 134 7.77 -15.19 -4.90
C ILE A 134 6.78 -16.26 -5.36
N ALA A 135 5.54 -16.23 -4.86
CA ALA A 135 4.50 -17.18 -5.24
C ALA A 135 4.08 -17.03 -6.72
N ASP A 136 3.95 -15.80 -7.21
CA ASP A 136 3.64 -15.49 -8.61
C ASP A 136 4.71 -16.06 -9.56
N ASN A 137 5.99 -15.76 -9.30
CA ASN A 137 7.11 -16.30 -10.09
C ASN A 137 7.19 -17.83 -10.04
N ALA A 138 6.91 -18.44 -8.88
CA ALA A 138 6.82 -19.89 -8.77
C ALA A 138 5.69 -20.45 -9.66
N GLY A 139 4.57 -19.73 -9.79
CA GLY A 139 3.46 -20.09 -10.67
C GLY A 139 3.86 -20.06 -12.13
N GLY A 140 4.54 -18.98 -12.55
CA GLY A 140 5.12 -18.88 -13.89
C GLY A 140 6.07 -20.04 -14.22
N MET A 141 7.00 -20.37 -13.31
CA MET A 141 7.91 -21.51 -13.49
C MET A 141 7.17 -22.85 -13.56
N ALA A 142 6.14 -23.04 -12.74
CA ALA A 142 5.35 -24.27 -12.76
C ALA A 142 4.59 -24.46 -14.07
N GLU A 143 4.06 -23.38 -14.66
CA GLU A 143 3.40 -23.41 -15.97
C GLU A 143 4.39 -23.72 -17.08
N MET A 144 5.50 -22.96 -17.14
CA MET A 144 6.52 -23.10 -18.18
C MET A 144 7.26 -24.46 -18.13
N SER A 145 7.35 -25.09 -16.97
CA SER A 145 7.96 -26.43 -16.80
C SER A 145 6.99 -27.59 -16.97
N GLY A 146 5.69 -27.34 -17.15
CA GLY A 146 4.69 -28.40 -17.25
C GLY A 146 4.52 -29.22 -15.96
N ALA A 147 4.71 -28.61 -14.78
CA ALA A 147 4.71 -29.27 -13.47
C ALA A 147 3.37 -29.93 -13.08
N GLY A 148 2.32 -29.75 -13.88
CA GLY A 148 1.04 -30.41 -13.76
C GLY A 148 0.02 -29.68 -12.87
N PRO A 149 -1.28 -30.02 -13.02
CA PRO A 149 -2.39 -29.22 -12.50
C PRO A 149 -2.46 -29.21 -10.97
N LYS A 150 -1.96 -30.27 -10.30
CA LYS A 150 -1.95 -30.35 -8.83
C LYS A 150 -0.98 -29.34 -8.22
N ILE A 151 0.20 -29.15 -8.83
CA ILE A 151 1.19 -28.18 -8.39
C ILE A 151 0.66 -26.77 -8.68
N ARG A 152 0.12 -26.54 -9.87
CA ARG A 152 -0.47 -25.25 -10.27
C ARG A 152 -1.58 -24.80 -9.30
N LYS A 153 -2.51 -25.69 -8.95
CA LYS A 153 -3.60 -25.40 -8.00
C LYS A 153 -3.11 -25.02 -6.60
N ILE A 154 -1.98 -25.58 -6.16
CA ILE A 154 -1.36 -25.19 -4.89
C ILE A 154 -0.80 -23.78 -5.02
N ILE A 155 -0.05 -23.51 -6.09
CA ILE A 155 0.62 -22.22 -6.28
C ILE A 155 -0.38 -21.09 -6.53
N ASP A 156 -1.44 -21.30 -7.32
CA ASP A 156 -2.51 -20.31 -7.52
C ASP A 156 -3.16 -19.88 -6.20
N ARG A 157 -3.29 -20.83 -5.24
CA ARG A 157 -3.78 -20.51 -3.90
C ARG A 157 -2.78 -19.63 -3.12
N LEU A 158 -1.48 -19.84 -3.32
CA LEU A 158 -0.42 -19.03 -2.70
C LEU A 158 -0.33 -17.64 -3.37
N ASP A 159 -0.51 -17.55 -4.68
CA ASP A 159 -0.53 -16.29 -5.42
C ASP A 159 -1.75 -15.42 -5.05
N ALA A 160 -2.95 -16.02 -4.99
CA ALA A 160 -4.15 -15.32 -4.51
C ALA A 160 -3.97 -14.74 -3.09
N LEU A 161 -3.24 -15.45 -2.22
CA LEU A 161 -2.84 -14.96 -0.91
C LEU A 161 -1.86 -13.77 -1.03
N GLY A 162 -0.87 -13.90 -1.90
CA GLY A 162 0.12 -12.86 -2.22
C GLY A 162 -0.51 -11.54 -2.67
N ASN A 163 -1.55 -11.61 -3.51
CA ASN A 163 -2.29 -10.43 -3.96
C ASN A 163 -2.95 -9.68 -2.79
N THR A 164 -3.40 -10.42 -1.77
CA THR A 164 -3.98 -9.82 -0.55
C THR A 164 -2.90 -9.23 0.34
N THR A 165 -1.78 -9.91 0.54
CA THR A 165 -0.68 -9.39 1.37
C THR A 165 -0.02 -8.16 0.75
N ALA A 166 0.04 -8.09 -0.57
CA ALA A 166 0.47 -6.89 -1.28
C ALA A 166 -0.47 -5.70 -1.06
N ALA A 167 -1.78 -5.92 -1.02
CA ALA A 167 -2.75 -4.88 -0.68
C ALA A 167 -2.60 -4.41 0.76
N VAL A 168 -2.39 -5.33 1.71
CA VAL A 168 -2.10 -5.02 3.11
C VAL A 168 -0.82 -4.19 3.24
N GLY A 169 0.25 -4.56 2.53
CA GLY A 169 1.51 -3.82 2.49
C GLY A 169 1.32 -2.39 1.98
N LYS A 170 0.58 -2.21 0.89
CA LYS A 170 0.23 -0.87 0.35
C LYS A 170 -0.59 -0.05 1.34
N GLY A 171 -1.60 -0.65 1.98
CA GLY A 171 -2.42 0.03 2.98
C GLY A 171 -1.57 0.53 4.16
N PHE A 172 -0.67 -0.32 4.66
CA PHE A 172 0.24 0.02 5.74
C PHE A 172 1.23 1.14 5.36
N ALA A 173 1.78 1.10 4.14
CA ALA A 173 2.62 2.17 3.61
C ALA A 173 1.87 3.51 3.53
N ILE A 174 0.62 3.50 3.07
CA ILE A 174 -0.20 4.72 2.98
C ILE A 174 -0.58 5.24 4.38
N GLY A 175 -1.00 4.37 5.29
CA GLY A 175 -1.35 4.75 6.65
C GLY A 175 -0.19 5.38 7.42
N SER A 176 1.00 4.77 7.30
CA SER A 176 2.22 5.30 7.94
C SER A 176 2.68 6.60 7.30
N ALA A 177 2.57 6.74 5.97
CA ALA A 177 2.84 7.99 5.28
C ALA A 177 1.90 9.11 5.74
N ALA A 178 0.61 8.83 5.94
CA ALA A 178 -0.35 9.83 6.41
C ALA A 178 -0.03 10.32 7.84
N LEU A 179 0.25 9.41 8.78
CA LEU A 179 0.66 9.76 10.14
C LEU A 179 1.99 10.54 10.16
N THR A 180 2.96 10.11 9.34
CA THR A 180 4.26 10.75 9.21
C THR A 180 4.15 12.15 8.59
N ALA A 181 3.31 12.33 7.57
CA ALA A 181 3.10 13.62 6.93
C ALA A 181 2.60 14.69 7.93
N LEU A 182 1.71 14.31 8.84
CA LEU A 182 1.23 15.23 9.88
C LEU A 182 2.34 15.62 10.88
N ALA A 183 3.18 14.65 11.27
CA ALA A 183 4.37 14.93 12.08
C ALA A 183 5.36 15.86 11.37
N LEU A 184 5.59 15.63 10.07
CA LEU A 184 6.45 16.48 9.24
C LEU A 184 5.86 17.89 9.07
N PHE A 185 4.54 18.06 8.98
CA PHE A 185 3.92 19.39 8.96
C PHE A 185 4.17 20.17 10.24
N SER A 186 4.09 19.51 11.40
CA SER A 186 4.46 20.13 12.69
C SER A 186 5.93 20.55 12.70
N ALA A 187 6.83 19.64 12.31
CA ALA A 187 8.26 19.93 12.27
C ALA A 187 8.60 21.07 11.28
N TYR A 188 7.92 21.09 10.14
CA TYR A 188 8.02 22.15 9.14
C TYR A 188 7.59 23.50 9.72
N GLN A 189 6.42 23.58 10.34
CA GLN A 189 5.94 24.83 10.96
C GLN A 189 6.93 25.37 11.99
N GLN A 190 7.43 24.52 12.89
CA GLN A 190 8.40 24.92 13.91
C GLN A 190 9.71 25.41 13.30
N THR A 191 10.25 24.67 12.33
CA THR A 191 11.53 25.00 11.67
C THR A 191 11.42 26.28 10.85
N ALA A 192 10.33 26.41 10.09
CA ALA A 192 10.11 27.56 9.25
C ALA A 192 9.85 28.80 10.14
N ALA A 193 9.13 28.67 11.26
CA ALA A 193 8.87 29.79 12.18
C ALA A 193 10.17 30.25 12.85
N ALA A 194 11.01 29.30 13.28
CA ALA A 194 12.34 29.60 13.80
C ALA A 194 13.24 30.29 12.76
N THR A 195 13.17 29.86 11.49
CA THR A 195 13.99 30.43 10.41
C THR A 195 13.54 31.84 10.05
N ILE A 196 12.23 32.08 9.92
CA ILE A 196 11.68 33.40 9.58
C ILE A 196 11.80 34.36 10.77
N GLY A 197 11.62 33.88 12.01
CA GLY A 197 11.84 34.67 13.23
C GLY A 197 13.27 35.20 13.34
N ARG A 198 14.27 34.43 12.88
CA ARG A 198 15.68 34.90 12.78
C ARG A 198 15.89 36.02 11.76
N ILE A 199 14.99 36.19 10.80
CA ILE A 199 15.05 37.23 9.76
C ILE A 199 14.36 38.53 10.24
N GLY A 200 13.91 38.60 11.51
CA GLY A 200 13.38 39.82 12.13
C GLY A 200 11.96 40.19 11.70
N ARG A 201 11.29 39.33 10.92
CA ARG A 201 9.85 39.43 10.67
C ARG A 201 9.14 38.52 11.66
N GLY A 202 8.54 39.09 12.70
CA GLY A 202 7.67 38.38 13.66
C GLY A 202 6.40 37.88 12.98
N VAL A 203 6.54 36.88 12.12
CA VAL A 203 5.43 36.23 11.42
C VAL A 203 5.11 34.97 12.19
N ASP A 204 3.99 35.00 12.92
CA ASP A 204 3.36 33.78 13.41
C ASP A 204 2.92 32.96 12.20
N MET A 205 3.67 31.91 11.90
CA MET A 205 3.37 31.06 10.77
C MET A 205 2.21 30.15 11.13
N SER A 206 1.02 30.50 10.67
CA SER A 206 -0.19 29.69 10.84
C SER A 206 -0.58 29.06 9.51
N LEU A 207 -0.79 27.74 9.48
CA LEU A 207 -1.42 27.03 8.35
C LEU A 207 -2.94 27.16 8.43
N SER A 208 -3.44 28.39 8.53
CA SER A 208 -4.88 28.61 8.60
C SER A 208 -5.53 28.46 7.22
N LEU A 209 -6.61 27.68 7.16
CA LEU A 209 -7.44 27.55 5.96
C LEU A 209 -8.21 28.85 5.62
N THR A 210 -8.15 29.88 6.48
CA THR A 210 -8.67 31.21 6.16
C THR A 210 -7.72 32.03 5.29
N GLN A 211 -6.46 31.60 5.13
CA GLN A 211 -5.48 32.30 4.31
C GLN A 211 -5.52 31.79 2.86
N PRO A 212 -5.71 32.68 1.86
CA PRO A 212 -5.78 32.26 0.46
C PRO A 212 -4.57 31.44 -0.03
N PRO A 213 -3.30 31.77 0.30
CA PRO A 213 -2.16 30.96 -0.14
C PRO A 213 -2.19 29.51 0.35
N VAL A 214 -2.71 29.26 1.56
CA VAL A 214 -2.82 27.91 2.13
C VAL A 214 -3.87 27.10 1.37
N VAL A 215 -5.02 27.71 1.05
CA VAL A 215 -6.09 27.05 0.28
C VAL A 215 -5.63 26.77 -1.16
N ILE A 216 -4.93 27.70 -1.80
CA ILE A 216 -4.35 27.50 -3.14
C ILE A 216 -3.37 26.32 -3.10
N GLY A 217 -2.47 26.29 -2.11
CA GLY A 217 -1.51 25.19 -1.92
C GLY A 217 -2.21 23.84 -1.68
N LEU A 218 -3.28 23.83 -0.88
CA LEU A 218 -4.09 22.63 -0.61
C LEU A 218 -4.75 22.09 -1.89
N LEU A 219 -5.37 22.96 -2.70
CA LEU A 219 -6.03 22.56 -3.95
C LEU A 219 -5.03 22.03 -4.98
N LEU A 220 -3.89 22.72 -5.16
CA LEU A 220 -2.81 22.26 -6.04
C LEU A 220 -2.22 20.94 -5.55
N GLY A 221 -2.00 20.80 -4.23
CA GLY A 221 -1.52 19.56 -3.62
C GLY A 221 -2.50 18.40 -3.80
N ALA A 222 -3.81 18.63 -3.64
CA ALA A 222 -4.84 17.62 -3.84
C ALA A 222 -4.96 17.16 -5.31
N MET A 223 -4.64 18.04 -6.27
CA MET A 223 -4.61 17.71 -7.70
C MET A 223 -3.40 16.83 -8.07
N MET A 224 -2.25 16.99 -7.40
CA MET A 224 -0.99 16.32 -7.76
C MET A 224 -1.09 14.79 -7.89
N PRO A 225 -1.71 14.04 -6.95
CA PRO A 225 -1.88 12.59 -7.10
C PRO A 225 -2.63 12.18 -8.37
N PHE A 226 -3.64 12.95 -8.79
CA PHE A 226 -4.41 12.65 -10.01
C PHE A 226 -3.57 12.86 -11.27
N VAL A 227 -2.79 13.94 -11.32
CA VAL A 227 -1.89 14.21 -12.45
C VAL A 227 -0.80 13.14 -12.55
N ILE A 228 -0.18 12.77 -11.42
CA ILE A 228 0.83 11.70 -11.39
C ILE A 228 0.22 10.35 -11.80
N ALA A 229 -0.98 10.04 -11.31
CA ALA A 229 -1.70 8.83 -11.69
C ALA A 229 -2.00 8.80 -13.21
N ALA A 230 -2.44 9.91 -13.80
CA ALA A 230 -2.65 10.01 -15.24
C ALA A 230 -1.36 9.77 -16.04
N LEU A 231 -0.27 10.46 -15.69
CA LEU A 231 1.03 10.31 -16.38
C LEU A 231 1.56 8.87 -16.30
N THR A 232 1.43 8.23 -15.14
CA THR A 232 1.86 6.82 -14.95
C THR A 232 0.96 5.85 -15.71
N MET A 233 -0.36 6.04 -15.70
CA MET A 233 -1.30 5.22 -16.49
C MET A 233 -1.06 5.34 -18.00
N GLU A 234 -0.83 6.55 -18.51
CA GLU A 234 -0.50 6.75 -19.92
C GLU A 234 0.81 6.09 -20.32
N ALA A 235 1.84 6.17 -19.46
CA ALA A 235 3.12 5.50 -19.69
C ALA A 235 2.96 3.98 -19.78
N VAL A 236 2.21 3.37 -18.86
CA VAL A 236 1.87 1.94 -18.91
C VAL A 236 1.06 1.60 -20.16
N GLY A 237 0.07 2.42 -20.52
CA GLY A 237 -0.76 2.22 -21.72
C GLY A 237 0.06 2.18 -23.02
N ARG A 238 1.02 3.09 -23.18
CA ARG A 238 1.93 3.11 -24.34
C ARG A 238 2.83 1.87 -24.39
N ALA A 239 3.38 1.43 -23.24
CA ALA A 239 4.22 0.24 -23.18
C ALA A 239 3.41 -1.04 -23.46
N ALA A 240 2.22 -1.16 -22.87
CA ALA A 240 1.31 -2.28 -23.07
C ALA A 240 0.82 -2.38 -24.53
N GLY A 241 0.52 -1.25 -25.17
CA GLY A 241 0.15 -1.23 -26.59
C GLY A 241 1.24 -1.83 -27.49
N ARG A 242 2.49 -1.37 -27.31
CA ARG A 242 3.66 -1.93 -28.02
C ARG A 242 3.87 -3.41 -27.73
N MET A 243 3.72 -3.83 -26.48
CA MET A 243 3.83 -5.23 -26.07
C MET A 243 2.78 -6.10 -26.79
N VAL A 244 1.52 -5.66 -26.88
CA VAL A 244 0.45 -6.39 -27.57
C VAL A 244 0.74 -6.51 -29.07
N GLU A 245 1.21 -5.44 -29.70
CA GLU A 245 1.60 -5.47 -31.11
C GLU A 245 2.76 -6.44 -31.38
N GLU A 246 3.76 -6.46 -30.51
CA GLU A 246 4.91 -7.37 -30.62
C GLU A 246 4.51 -8.84 -30.40
N ILE A 247 3.68 -9.14 -29.40
CA ILE A 247 3.16 -10.50 -29.18
C ILE A 247 2.34 -10.96 -30.40
N ARG A 248 1.48 -10.09 -30.94
CA ARG A 248 0.70 -10.39 -32.17
C ARG A 248 1.61 -10.63 -33.38
N ARG A 249 2.69 -9.86 -33.50
CA ARG A 249 3.69 -10.03 -34.55
C ARG A 249 4.37 -11.39 -34.42
N GLN A 250 4.84 -11.77 -33.23
CA GLN A 250 5.48 -13.06 -32.98
C GLN A 250 4.55 -14.23 -33.32
N PHE A 251 3.28 -14.20 -32.89
CA PHE A 251 2.31 -15.25 -33.25
C PHE A 251 1.99 -15.33 -34.74
N ARG A 252 2.07 -14.22 -35.48
CA ARG A 252 1.80 -14.20 -36.92
C ARG A 252 3.00 -14.63 -37.77
N GLU A 253 4.20 -14.26 -37.35
CA GLU A 253 5.42 -14.37 -38.18
C GLU A 253 6.31 -15.55 -37.79
N ILE A 254 6.31 -15.98 -36.52
CA ILE A 254 7.12 -17.12 -36.06
C ILE A 254 6.35 -18.41 -36.31
N THR A 255 6.76 -19.14 -37.35
CA THR A 255 6.15 -20.43 -37.71
C THR A 255 6.39 -21.46 -36.62
N GLY A 256 5.34 -22.14 -36.14
CA GLY A 256 5.45 -23.17 -35.10
C GLY A 256 5.28 -22.65 -33.67
N LEU A 257 5.14 -21.33 -33.45
CA LEU A 257 5.05 -20.76 -32.10
C LEU A 257 3.73 -21.13 -31.40
N LEU A 258 2.60 -21.03 -32.09
CA LEU A 258 1.28 -21.41 -31.55
C LEU A 258 1.19 -22.91 -31.25
N GLU A 259 1.90 -23.71 -32.03
CA GLU A 259 2.00 -25.17 -31.87
C GLU A 259 3.02 -25.59 -30.79
N GLY A 260 3.74 -24.63 -30.18
CA GLY A 260 4.78 -24.90 -29.17
C GLY A 260 6.04 -25.56 -29.74
N LYS A 261 6.31 -25.38 -31.03
CA LYS A 261 7.47 -25.96 -31.75
C LYS A 261 8.59 -24.97 -32.02
N ALA A 262 8.39 -23.69 -31.71
CA ALA A 262 9.37 -22.62 -31.84
C ALA A 262 9.43 -21.80 -30.56
N ASP A 263 10.61 -21.26 -30.25
CA ASP A 263 10.81 -20.43 -29.07
C ASP A 263 10.38 -18.97 -29.32
N PRO A 264 9.76 -18.30 -28.33
CA PRO A 264 9.41 -16.89 -28.42
C PRO A 264 10.63 -15.98 -28.32
N GLU A 265 10.56 -14.81 -28.97
CA GLU A 265 11.59 -13.76 -28.87
C GLU A 265 11.36 -12.91 -27.60
N THR A 266 11.65 -13.48 -26.43
CA THR A 266 11.43 -12.83 -25.13
C THR A 266 12.23 -11.54 -24.94
N ASP A 267 13.43 -11.45 -25.51
CA ASP A 267 14.29 -10.27 -25.44
C ASP A 267 13.62 -9.02 -26.02
N LYS A 268 12.85 -9.16 -27.11
CA LYS A 268 12.11 -8.05 -27.71
C LYS A 268 11.03 -7.51 -26.77
N CYS A 269 10.33 -8.39 -26.07
CA CYS A 269 9.37 -8.01 -25.05
C CYS A 269 10.07 -7.27 -23.89
N ILE A 270 11.25 -7.75 -23.48
CA ILE A 270 12.05 -7.11 -22.43
C ILE A 270 12.52 -5.71 -22.85
N ASP A 271 12.96 -5.53 -24.10
CA ASP A 271 13.44 -4.25 -24.61
C ASP A 271 12.33 -3.20 -24.66
N ILE A 272 11.10 -3.59 -25.04
CA ILE A 272 9.92 -2.70 -24.99
C ILE A 272 9.69 -2.17 -23.57
N VAL A 273 9.77 -3.03 -22.55
CA VAL A 273 9.58 -2.65 -21.14
C VAL A 273 10.73 -1.78 -20.64
N LYS A 274 11.96 -2.04 -21.08
CA LYS A 274 13.13 -1.19 -20.81
C LYS A 274 13.11 0.15 -21.54
N GLY A 275 12.24 0.30 -22.54
CA GLY A 275 12.17 1.49 -23.40
C GLY A 275 13.35 1.60 -24.36
N ARG A 276 13.93 0.46 -24.77
CA ARG A 276 14.99 0.35 -25.77
C ARG A 276 14.44 0.18 -27.18
#